data_AF-A0A7J4SW28-F1
#
_entry.id   AF-A0A7J4SW28-F1
#
_cell.length_a   1.000
_cell.length_b   1.000
_cell.length_c   1.000
_cell.angle_alpha   90.00
_cell.angle_beta   90.00
_cell.angle_gamma   90.00
#
_symmetry.space_group_name_H-M   'P 1'
#
loop_
_entity.id
_entity.type
_entity.pdbx_description
1 polymer ?
#
loop_
_entity_poly.entity_id
_entity_poly.type
_entity_poly.pdbx_seq_one_letter_code
_entity_poly.pdbx_strand_id
1 'polypeptide(L)'
;MVDDITQGKSEMPNKPAKAKLEKVDIAIYAVAILILALAAYYFIKLPSVPPVGPIGSSGTPANPADFYALLDRFGNRTNYTIVITERTIFNQTVKVIESSNSSYVGISTPIDTREYFGIGNATYTCIGTSAKLVCTGRQTQLGNVLKSYLLSQRANDSQGYRAIIEKGAANITLINATSCTGYVVDADFSKLALNDLPLFGISRTTNPAIYNYVETYCLTSGAVPDISSVKRVYLNPTLIGFDYTLRQIVSVAKAEPVEFTYAVDDSLYNETLLEMTDIAKAYLSCQAVINPDSCFRDAAAQLNEIGLCKFVKNATESEKCTLIMAEKLSDASACRQLGQTRDDCYYFIAHQLQKNDLCTNIGNESLKRACLDSVKTGIPYSECVIDSDCKLARSQQMCLPLNFADASWSGTFACASQTSCICRENLCSFNRTEGYLACVGNIEDLITTNITTIINASKVSGTTPINSTKISNSSAAGSNSSNFPQSNTTNTTN
;
A
#
# COMPACT_ATOMS: atom_id res chain seq x y z
N MET A 1 49.91 76.11 1.26
CA MET A 1 49.83 77.40 0.53
C MET A 1 50.10 77.09 -0.92
N VAL A 2 49.18 77.50 -1.79
CA VAL A 2 49.11 77.33 -3.24
C VAL A 2 48.44 76.03 -3.72
N ASP A 3 47.26 76.26 -4.27
CA ASP A 3 46.33 75.41 -5.03
C ASP A 3 46.88 75.02 -6.42
N ASP A 4 46.39 73.93 -7.03
CA ASP A 4 45.50 74.00 -8.21
C ASP A 4 45.30 72.64 -8.93
N ILE A 5 44.00 72.29 -9.06
CA ILE A 5 43.23 71.84 -10.24
C ILE A 5 43.92 70.98 -11.31
N THR A 6 43.38 69.77 -11.54
CA THR A 6 42.84 69.39 -12.86
C THR A 6 41.85 68.21 -12.79
N GLN A 7 40.66 68.45 -13.36
CA GLN A 7 39.55 67.51 -13.50
C GLN A 7 39.84 66.45 -14.57
N GLY A 8 39.59 65.18 -14.27
CA GLY A 8 39.57 64.06 -15.21
C GLY A 8 38.16 63.46 -15.31
N LYS A 9 37.58 63.55 -16.51
CA LYS A 9 36.30 62.99 -16.97
C LYS A 9 36.03 61.55 -16.52
N SER A 10 34.82 61.29 -16.02
CA SER A 10 34.26 59.95 -15.89
C SER A 10 33.63 59.51 -17.22
N GLU A 11 34.22 58.51 -17.88
CA GLU A 11 33.57 57.73 -18.94
C GLU A 11 32.83 56.55 -18.32
N MET A 12 31.53 56.44 -18.58
CA MET A 12 30.77 55.21 -18.39
C MET A 12 31.08 54.24 -19.53
N PRO A 13 31.17 52.94 -19.24
CA PRO A 13 30.63 51.96 -20.18
C PRO A 13 29.76 50.92 -19.45
N ASN A 14 28.55 50.69 -19.94
CA ASN A 14 28.22 49.36 -20.47
C ASN A 14 26.84 49.34 -21.13
N LYS A 15 26.90 49.07 -22.44
CA LYS A 15 25.77 48.77 -23.32
C LYS A 15 25.47 47.27 -23.15
N PRO A 16 24.23 46.84 -22.90
CA PRO A 16 23.93 45.42 -22.71
C PRO A 16 24.13 44.67 -24.03
N ALA A 17 24.94 43.62 -23.97
CA ALA A 17 25.17 42.69 -25.07
C ALA A 17 23.85 42.00 -25.46
N LYS A 18 23.48 42.09 -26.73
CA LYS A 18 22.38 41.32 -27.30
C LYS A 18 22.75 39.84 -27.24
N ALA A 19 22.07 39.08 -26.37
CA ALA A 19 22.19 37.63 -26.31
C ALA A 19 21.78 37.04 -27.66
N LYS A 20 22.75 36.42 -28.33
CA LYS A 20 22.56 35.68 -29.57
C LYS A 20 22.01 34.32 -29.18
N LEU A 21 20.69 34.18 -29.19
CA LEU A 21 20.02 32.88 -28.98
C LEU A 21 20.48 31.94 -30.11
N GLU A 22 21.30 30.95 -29.77
CA GLU A 22 21.79 29.99 -30.74
C GLU A 22 20.66 29.07 -31.20
N LYS A 23 20.65 28.75 -32.49
CA LYS A 23 19.60 27.95 -33.15
C LYS A 23 19.39 26.55 -32.53
N VAL A 24 20.30 26.11 -31.67
CA VAL A 24 20.25 24.83 -30.97
C VAL A 24 19.13 24.81 -29.92
N ASP A 25 18.86 25.93 -29.23
CA ASP A 25 17.83 25.98 -28.19
C ASP A 25 16.43 25.80 -28.76
N ILE A 26 16.17 26.39 -29.94
CA ILE A 26 14.85 26.31 -30.60
C ILE A 26 14.52 24.86 -30.99
N ALA A 27 15.52 24.07 -31.40
CA ALA A 27 15.31 22.66 -31.75
C ALA A 27 14.99 21.81 -30.51
N ILE A 28 15.63 22.09 -29.37
CA ILE A 28 15.37 21.38 -28.10
C ILE A 28 13.95 21.68 -27.60
N TYR A 29 13.51 22.94 -27.65
CA TYR A 29 12.15 23.30 -27.28
C TYR A 29 11.11 22.70 -28.22
N ALA A 30 11.37 22.64 -29.53
CA ALA A 30 10.46 22.01 -30.48
C ALA A 30 10.27 20.50 -30.21
N VAL A 31 11.35 19.79 -29.89
CA VAL A 31 11.31 18.36 -29.54
C VAL A 31 10.59 18.14 -28.20
N ALA A 32 10.83 18.98 -27.19
CA ALA A 32 10.13 18.90 -25.91
C ALA A 32 8.62 19.13 -26.06
N ILE A 33 8.20 20.10 -26.88
CA ILE A 33 6.79 20.35 -27.19
C ILE A 33 6.17 19.16 -27.94
N LEU A 34 6.89 18.54 -28.89
CA LEU A 34 6.41 17.38 -29.64
C LEU A 34 6.23 16.15 -28.72
N ILE A 35 7.16 15.91 -27.79
CA ILE A 35 7.08 14.82 -26.82
C ILE A 35 5.89 15.03 -25.87
N LEU A 36 5.68 16.26 -25.39
CA LEU A 36 4.52 16.59 -24.54
C LEU A 36 3.20 16.44 -25.30
N ALA A 37 3.15 16.83 -26.57
CA ALA A 37 1.96 16.64 -27.42
C ALA A 37 1.66 15.15 -27.68
N LEU A 38 2.70 14.33 -27.92
CA LEU A 38 2.56 12.89 -28.09
C LEU A 38 2.16 12.19 -26.79
N ALA A 39 2.72 12.59 -25.65
CA ALA A 39 2.32 12.08 -24.33
C ALA A 39 0.86 12.44 -24.03
N ALA A 40 0.44 13.69 -24.26
CA ALA A 40 -0.95 14.12 -24.13
C ALA A 40 -1.88 13.33 -25.07
N TYR A 41 -1.49 13.12 -26.32
CA TYR A 41 -2.23 12.30 -27.28
C TYR A 41 -2.38 10.84 -26.81
N TYR A 42 -1.32 10.26 -26.21
CA TYR A 42 -1.35 8.91 -25.66
C TYR A 42 -2.25 8.81 -24.42
N PHE A 43 -2.22 9.81 -23.53
CA PHE A 43 -3.10 9.89 -22.36
C PHE A 43 -4.57 10.09 -22.74
N ILE A 44 -4.86 10.75 -23.87
CA ILE A 44 -6.22 10.86 -24.43
C ILE A 44 -6.70 9.54 -25.04
N LYS A 45 -5.78 8.64 -25.46
CA LYS A 45 -6.11 7.37 -26.12
C LYS A 45 -6.02 6.12 -25.24
N LEU A 46 -5.47 6.19 -24.04
CA LEU A 46 -5.66 5.11 -23.08
C LEU A 46 -7.16 5.05 -22.73
N PRO A 47 -7.83 3.89 -22.86
CA PRO A 47 -9.20 3.74 -22.41
C PRO A 47 -9.17 3.79 -20.88
N SER A 48 -9.17 5.01 -20.32
CA SER A 48 -9.74 5.19 -19.00
C SER A 48 -11.19 4.72 -19.14
N VAL A 49 -11.56 3.70 -18.37
CA VAL A 49 -12.98 3.41 -18.18
C VAL A 49 -13.50 4.68 -17.53
N PRO A 50 -14.28 5.53 -18.23
CA PRO A 50 -14.77 6.74 -17.62
C PRO A 50 -15.52 6.32 -16.35
N PRO A 51 -15.38 7.06 -15.23
CA PRO A 51 -16.27 6.83 -14.10
C PRO A 51 -17.68 6.80 -14.69
N VAL A 52 -18.39 5.70 -14.48
CA VAL A 52 -19.76 5.55 -14.94
C VAL A 52 -20.47 6.81 -14.45
N GLY A 53 -20.84 7.69 -15.39
CA GLY A 53 -21.56 8.91 -15.06
C GLY A 53 -22.80 8.53 -14.26
N PRO A 54 -23.44 9.46 -13.52
CA PRO A 54 -24.69 9.17 -12.85
C PRO A 54 -25.60 8.45 -13.86
N ILE A 55 -25.88 7.18 -13.57
CA ILE A 55 -26.62 6.30 -14.47
C ILE A 55 -27.94 7.01 -14.69
N GLY A 56 -28.16 7.54 -15.89
CA GLY A 56 -29.43 8.15 -16.25
C GLY A 56 -30.53 7.12 -15.98
N SER A 57 -31.59 7.52 -15.30
CA SER A 57 -32.68 6.66 -14.80
C SER A 57 -33.51 5.96 -15.89
N SER A 58 -33.06 5.94 -17.15
CA SER A 58 -33.72 5.32 -18.29
C SER A 58 -33.40 3.82 -18.43
N GLY A 59 -33.35 3.10 -17.31
CA GLY A 59 -33.29 1.63 -17.32
C GLY A 59 -34.68 1.04 -17.57
N THR A 60 -34.77 -0.07 -18.28
CA THR A 60 -36.03 -0.81 -18.38
C THR A 60 -36.18 -1.71 -17.15
N PRO A 61 -37.37 -1.85 -16.55
CA PRO A 61 -37.57 -2.84 -15.48
C PRO A 61 -37.16 -4.22 -15.97
N ALA A 62 -36.25 -4.88 -15.23
CA ALA A 62 -35.78 -6.20 -15.58
C ALA A 62 -36.74 -7.26 -15.03
N ASN A 63 -36.90 -8.38 -15.74
CA ASN A 63 -37.59 -9.55 -15.19
C ASN A 63 -36.72 -10.17 -14.07
N PRO A 64 -37.22 -10.31 -12.83
CA PRO A 64 -36.48 -10.94 -11.74
C PRO A 64 -35.96 -12.34 -12.08
N ALA A 65 -36.69 -13.12 -12.89
CA ALA A 65 -36.27 -14.47 -13.29
C ALA A 65 -34.94 -14.47 -14.07
N ASP A 66 -34.73 -13.48 -14.94
CA ASP A 66 -33.50 -13.35 -15.72
C ASP A 66 -32.32 -12.97 -14.83
N PHE A 67 -32.56 -12.12 -13.83
CA PHE A 67 -31.59 -11.77 -12.80
C PHE A 67 -31.24 -12.98 -11.92
N TYR A 68 -32.21 -13.78 -11.51
CA TYR A 68 -31.94 -15.01 -10.75
C TYR A 68 -31.17 -16.04 -11.56
N ALA A 69 -31.54 -16.25 -12.82
CA ALA A 69 -30.80 -17.12 -13.73
C ALA A 69 -29.36 -16.62 -13.95
N LEU A 70 -29.14 -15.31 -13.88
CA LEU A 70 -27.80 -14.73 -13.88
C LEU A 70 -27.04 -15.07 -12.58
N LEU A 71 -27.64 -14.81 -11.41
CA LEU A 71 -27.03 -15.11 -10.11
C LEU A 71 -26.72 -16.61 -9.96
N ASP A 72 -27.63 -17.49 -10.38
CA ASP A 72 -27.44 -18.94 -10.33
C ASP A 72 -26.30 -19.39 -11.27
N ARG A 73 -26.21 -18.80 -12.47
CA ARG A 73 -25.08 -19.04 -13.38
C ARG A 73 -23.76 -18.61 -12.76
N PHE A 74 -23.72 -17.54 -11.97
CA PHE A 74 -22.53 -17.13 -11.22
C PHE A 74 -22.23 -18.04 -10.04
N GLY A 75 -23.24 -18.39 -9.25
CA GLY A 75 -23.11 -19.30 -8.11
C GLY A 75 -22.55 -20.67 -8.53
N ASN A 76 -22.93 -21.14 -9.71
CA ASN A 76 -22.49 -22.43 -10.25
C ASN A 76 -21.11 -22.41 -10.94
N ARG A 77 -20.42 -21.26 -11.01
CA ARG A 77 -19.05 -21.23 -11.57
C ARG A 77 -18.04 -21.76 -10.56
N THR A 78 -17.25 -22.73 -11.01
CA THR A 78 -16.18 -23.33 -10.22
C THR A 78 -14.85 -22.60 -10.38
N ASN A 79 -14.65 -21.79 -11.43
CA ASN A 79 -13.38 -21.09 -11.71
C ASN A 79 -13.57 -19.59 -11.93
N TYR A 80 -13.07 -18.75 -11.01
CA TYR A 80 -13.18 -17.29 -11.11
C TYR A 80 -12.16 -16.54 -10.23
N THR A 81 -11.81 -15.32 -10.63
CA THR A 81 -11.03 -14.39 -9.79
C THR A 81 -11.92 -13.24 -9.34
N ILE A 82 -12.00 -13.00 -8.04
CA ILE A 82 -12.55 -11.78 -7.46
C ILE A 82 -11.40 -10.82 -7.20
N VAL A 83 -11.44 -9.63 -7.78
CA VAL A 83 -10.58 -8.51 -7.37
C VAL A 83 -11.43 -7.57 -6.53
N ILE A 84 -11.19 -7.51 -5.23
CA ILE A 84 -11.87 -6.62 -4.30
C ILE A 84 -11.00 -5.37 -4.13
N THR A 85 -11.50 -4.23 -4.59
CA THR A 85 -10.85 -2.93 -4.39
C THR A 85 -11.61 -2.20 -3.29
N GLU A 86 -11.15 -2.30 -2.06
CA GLU A 86 -11.72 -1.49 -0.98
C GLU A 86 -11.14 -0.08 -1.06
N ARG A 87 -11.99 0.94 -1.29
CA ARG A 87 -11.55 2.34 -1.43
C ARG A 87 -10.87 2.90 -0.19
N THR A 88 -10.89 2.20 0.94
CA THR A 88 -10.45 2.75 2.22
C THR A 88 -9.09 2.28 2.68
N ILE A 89 -8.59 1.08 2.33
CA ILE A 89 -7.31 0.60 2.92
C ILE A 89 -6.43 -0.27 2.00
N PHE A 90 -6.96 -1.24 1.22
CA PHE A 90 -6.13 -2.09 0.35
C PHE A 90 -6.87 -2.65 -0.88
N ASN A 91 -6.13 -2.93 -1.95
CA ASN A 91 -6.58 -3.81 -3.03
C ASN A 91 -6.36 -5.27 -2.61
N GLN A 92 -7.42 -6.03 -2.42
CA GLN A 92 -7.35 -7.45 -2.13
C GLN A 92 -7.77 -8.26 -3.36
N THR A 93 -6.89 -9.12 -3.85
CA THR A 93 -7.24 -10.08 -4.90
C THR A 93 -7.56 -11.42 -4.27
N VAL A 94 -8.79 -11.91 -4.46
CA VAL A 94 -9.23 -13.24 -4.03
C VAL A 94 -9.44 -14.11 -5.27
N LYS A 95 -8.54 -15.05 -5.50
CA LYS A 95 -8.58 -16.00 -6.62
C LYS A 95 -9.16 -17.33 -6.14
N VAL A 96 -10.22 -17.83 -6.78
CA VAL A 96 -10.84 -19.11 -6.43
C VAL A 96 -10.86 -20.03 -7.66
N ILE A 97 -10.20 -21.17 -7.56
CA ILE A 97 -10.19 -22.19 -8.62
C ILE A 97 -10.72 -23.48 -8.03
N GLU A 98 -11.75 -24.07 -8.63
CA GLU A 98 -12.31 -25.35 -8.22
C GLU A 98 -12.42 -26.26 -9.45
N SER A 99 -11.79 -27.42 -9.32
CA SER A 99 -11.83 -28.52 -10.27
C SER A 99 -12.46 -29.75 -9.60
N SER A 100 -12.75 -30.80 -10.36
CA SER A 100 -13.32 -32.04 -9.80
C SER A 100 -12.48 -32.65 -8.68
N ASN A 101 -11.17 -32.42 -8.67
CA ASN A 101 -10.23 -33.06 -7.74
C ASN A 101 -9.37 -32.07 -6.93
N SER A 102 -9.56 -30.76 -7.13
CA SER A 102 -8.80 -29.74 -6.41
C SER A 102 -9.58 -28.46 -6.18
N SER A 103 -9.28 -27.77 -5.08
CA SER A 103 -9.76 -26.42 -4.84
C SER A 103 -8.60 -25.52 -4.43
N TYR A 104 -8.63 -24.27 -4.86
CA TYR A 104 -7.62 -23.28 -4.57
C TYR A 104 -8.31 -21.97 -4.19
N VAL A 105 -7.85 -21.37 -3.10
CA VAL A 105 -8.25 -20.02 -2.69
C VAL A 105 -6.98 -19.24 -2.40
N GLY A 106 -6.66 -18.26 -3.23
CA GLY A 106 -5.56 -17.33 -3.00
C GLY A 106 -6.10 -15.97 -2.61
N ILE A 107 -5.70 -15.45 -1.46
CA ILE A 107 -5.91 -14.06 -1.07
C ILE A 107 -4.55 -13.36 -1.19
N SER A 108 -4.47 -12.32 -1.99
CA SER A 108 -3.29 -11.46 -2.09
C SER A 108 -3.69 -10.04 -1.71
N THR A 109 -3.00 -9.47 -0.75
CA THR A 109 -3.00 -8.04 -0.45
C THR A 109 -1.67 -7.45 -0.92
N PRO A 110 -1.48 -6.12 -0.85
CA PRO A 110 -0.18 -5.55 -1.10
C PRO A 110 0.86 -6.05 -0.09
N ILE A 111 0.47 -6.51 1.11
CA ILE A 111 1.42 -6.85 2.18
C ILE A 111 1.69 -8.35 2.23
N ASP A 112 0.65 -9.16 2.00
CA ASP A 112 0.71 -10.61 2.18
C ASP A 112 -0.03 -11.39 1.09
N THR A 113 0.33 -12.66 1.01
CA THR A 113 -0.33 -13.66 0.17
C THR A 113 -0.68 -14.84 1.06
N ARG A 114 -1.92 -15.31 0.97
CA ARG A 114 -2.42 -16.49 1.68
C ARG A 114 -3.06 -17.40 0.66
N GLU A 115 -2.52 -18.59 0.49
CA GLU A 115 -3.00 -19.55 -0.49
C GLU A 115 -3.47 -20.81 0.22
N TYR A 116 -4.62 -21.31 -0.17
CA TYR A 116 -5.19 -22.54 0.34
C TYR A 116 -5.34 -23.49 -0.83
N PHE A 117 -4.82 -24.70 -0.70
CA PHE A 117 -4.92 -25.75 -1.71
C PHE A 117 -5.66 -26.94 -1.09
N GLY A 118 -6.62 -27.49 -1.81
CA GLY A 118 -7.17 -28.82 -1.59
C GLY A 118 -6.80 -29.66 -2.81
N ILE A 119 -6.11 -30.78 -2.61
CA ILE A 119 -5.78 -31.74 -3.67
C ILE A 119 -6.17 -33.13 -3.15
N GLY A 120 -7.21 -33.72 -3.73
CA GLY A 120 -7.84 -34.92 -3.16
C GLY A 120 -8.32 -34.68 -1.73
N ASN A 121 -7.85 -35.49 -0.78
CA ASN A 121 -8.18 -35.36 0.66
C ASN A 121 -7.19 -34.49 1.45
N ALA A 122 -6.08 -34.07 0.83
CA ALA A 122 -5.08 -33.24 1.48
C ALA A 122 -5.44 -31.76 1.31
N THR A 123 -5.26 -30.98 2.38
CA THR A 123 -5.36 -29.52 2.30
C THR A 123 -4.08 -28.89 2.80
N TYR A 124 -3.57 -27.93 2.05
CA TYR A 124 -2.38 -27.15 2.36
C TYR A 124 -2.78 -25.70 2.60
N THR A 125 -2.19 -25.08 3.61
CA THR A 125 -2.30 -23.65 3.85
C THR A 125 -0.93 -23.03 3.69
N CYS A 126 -0.81 -22.08 2.80
CA CYS A 126 0.40 -21.31 2.55
C CYS A 126 0.17 -19.87 2.97
N ILE A 127 1.13 -19.29 3.66
CA ILE A 127 1.18 -17.87 4.01
C ILE A 127 2.52 -17.31 3.57
N GLY A 128 2.53 -16.07 3.11
CA GLY A 128 3.75 -15.49 2.60
C GLY A 128 3.71 -13.98 2.44
N THR A 129 4.90 -13.40 2.40
CA THR A 129 5.15 -12.02 1.98
C THR A 129 5.48 -11.99 0.49
N SER A 130 5.84 -10.83 -0.05
CA SER A 130 6.35 -10.74 -1.43
C SER A 130 7.66 -11.51 -1.64
N ALA A 131 8.40 -11.83 -0.57
CA ALA A 131 9.71 -12.47 -0.65
C ALA A 131 9.68 -13.96 -0.29
N LYS A 132 8.71 -14.41 0.51
CA LYS A 132 8.70 -15.77 1.09
C LYS A 132 7.28 -16.33 1.13
N LEU A 133 7.09 -17.57 0.70
CA LEU A 133 5.83 -18.31 0.84
C LEU A 133 6.11 -19.62 1.57
N VAL A 134 5.42 -19.87 2.68
CA VAL A 134 5.59 -21.05 3.55
C VAL A 134 4.27 -21.80 3.63
N CYS A 135 4.31 -23.10 3.34
CA CYS A 135 3.15 -23.98 3.34
C CYS A 135 3.18 -24.98 4.50
N THR A 136 2.03 -25.24 5.10
CA THR A 136 1.82 -26.35 6.04
C THR A 136 0.74 -27.30 5.53
N GLY A 137 0.95 -28.60 5.76
CA GLY A 137 -0.02 -29.66 5.45
C GLY A 137 -1.16 -29.78 6.47
N ARG A 138 -1.27 -28.84 7.42
CA ARG A 138 -2.41 -28.80 8.35
C ARG A 138 -3.67 -28.39 7.60
N GLN A 139 -4.74 -29.16 7.80
CA GLN A 139 -6.10 -28.66 7.62
C GLN A 139 -6.28 -27.50 8.60
N THR A 140 -6.03 -26.27 8.17
CA THR A 140 -6.47 -25.15 8.97
C THR A 140 -7.98 -25.13 8.84
N GLN A 141 -8.70 -25.15 9.99
CA GLN A 141 -10.13 -24.85 10.00
C GLN A 141 -10.40 -23.57 9.21
N LEU A 142 -9.45 -22.63 9.19
CA LEU A 142 -9.48 -21.40 8.42
C LEU A 142 -9.67 -21.60 6.92
N GLY A 143 -8.96 -22.55 6.27
CA GLY A 143 -9.14 -22.81 4.83
C GLY A 143 -10.54 -23.33 4.50
N ASN A 144 -11.04 -24.28 5.29
CA ASN A 144 -12.40 -24.79 5.16
C ASN A 144 -13.46 -23.75 5.53
N VAL A 145 -13.22 -22.93 6.56
CA VAL A 145 -14.09 -21.83 6.98
C VAL A 145 -14.11 -20.75 5.92
N LEU A 146 -12.99 -20.39 5.32
CA LEU A 146 -12.90 -19.39 4.26
C LEU A 146 -13.57 -19.91 2.98
N LYS A 147 -13.32 -21.16 2.58
CA LYS A 147 -14.02 -21.81 1.47
C LYS A 147 -15.53 -21.83 1.73
N SER A 148 -15.93 -22.28 2.92
CA SER A 148 -17.33 -22.34 3.32
C SER A 148 -17.95 -20.95 3.41
N TYR A 149 -17.21 -19.93 3.84
CA TYR A 149 -17.63 -18.54 3.90
C TYR A 149 -17.81 -17.96 2.51
N LEU A 150 -16.88 -18.19 1.58
CA LEU A 150 -16.99 -17.73 0.20
C LEU A 150 -18.11 -18.45 -0.57
N LEU A 151 -18.39 -19.71 -0.23
CA LEU A 151 -19.53 -20.46 -0.78
C LEU A 151 -20.86 -20.06 -0.12
N SER A 152 -20.87 -19.87 1.20
CA SER A 152 -22.07 -19.48 1.94
C SER A 152 -22.46 -18.05 1.65
N GLN A 153 -21.52 -17.11 1.53
CA GLN A 153 -21.82 -15.76 1.09
C GLN A 153 -22.45 -15.76 -0.30
N ARG A 154 -22.01 -16.62 -1.23
CA ARG A 154 -22.67 -16.74 -2.55
C ARG A 154 -24.09 -17.28 -2.47
N ALA A 155 -24.31 -18.33 -1.67
CA ALA A 155 -25.65 -18.91 -1.50
C ALA A 155 -26.59 -17.95 -0.77
N ASN A 156 -26.07 -17.28 0.27
CA ASN A 156 -26.81 -16.31 1.08
C ASN A 156 -27.11 -15.04 0.30
N ASP A 157 -26.19 -14.55 -0.53
CA ASP A 157 -26.42 -13.37 -1.38
C ASP A 157 -27.57 -13.66 -2.36
N SER A 158 -27.55 -14.79 -3.07
CA SER A 158 -28.66 -15.16 -3.99
C SER A 158 -30.00 -15.29 -3.27
N GLN A 159 -30.04 -15.93 -2.09
CA GLN A 159 -31.25 -16.04 -1.28
C GLN A 159 -31.71 -14.69 -0.72
N GLY A 160 -30.78 -13.83 -0.30
CA GLY A 160 -31.02 -12.48 0.17
C GLY A 160 -31.67 -11.61 -0.91
N TYR A 161 -31.12 -11.61 -2.13
CA TYR A 161 -31.73 -10.90 -3.26
C TYR A 161 -33.13 -11.42 -3.59
N ARG A 162 -33.33 -12.75 -3.61
CA ARG A 162 -34.67 -13.33 -3.82
C ARG A 162 -35.66 -12.82 -2.79
N ALA A 163 -35.31 -12.92 -1.51
CA ALA A 163 -36.17 -12.51 -0.41
C ALA A 163 -36.59 -11.03 -0.49
N ILE A 164 -35.70 -10.12 -0.89
CA ILE A 164 -36.02 -8.68 -0.93
C ILE A 164 -36.80 -8.27 -2.17
N ILE A 165 -36.52 -8.91 -3.30
CA ILE A 165 -37.26 -8.68 -4.54
C ILE A 165 -38.69 -9.19 -4.35
N GLU A 166 -38.86 -10.38 -3.75
CA GLU A 166 -40.17 -10.94 -3.41
C GLU A 166 -40.94 -10.06 -2.41
N LYS A 167 -40.24 -9.36 -1.52
CA LYS A 167 -40.82 -8.38 -0.59
C LYS A 167 -41.06 -6.99 -1.21
N GLY A 168 -40.72 -6.77 -2.49
CA GLY A 168 -40.83 -5.45 -3.14
C GLY A 168 -39.89 -4.39 -2.57
N ALA A 169 -38.86 -4.82 -1.84
CA ALA A 169 -37.84 -3.98 -1.24
C ALA A 169 -36.64 -3.74 -2.16
N ALA A 170 -36.61 -4.33 -3.35
CA ALA A 170 -35.61 -4.04 -4.36
C ALA A 170 -36.22 -3.89 -5.76
N ASN A 171 -35.75 -2.88 -6.49
CA ASN A 171 -36.05 -2.70 -7.90
C ASN A 171 -34.85 -3.15 -8.74
N ILE A 172 -35.11 -3.94 -9.78
CA ILE A 172 -34.08 -4.37 -10.72
C ILE A 172 -34.28 -3.61 -12.03
N THR A 173 -33.26 -2.88 -12.44
CA THR A 173 -33.27 -2.14 -13.70
C THR A 173 -32.22 -2.72 -14.63
N LEU A 174 -32.63 -3.05 -15.86
CA LEU A 174 -31.73 -3.44 -16.93
C LEU A 174 -31.12 -2.17 -17.52
N ILE A 175 -29.79 -2.12 -17.55
CA ILE A 175 -29.01 -1.05 -18.15
C ILE A 175 -28.34 -1.62 -19.38
N ASN A 176 -28.66 -1.04 -20.54
CA ASN A 176 -27.97 -1.33 -21.79
C ASN A 176 -26.96 -0.21 -22.05
N ALA A 177 -25.75 -0.35 -21.53
CA ALA A 177 -24.65 0.52 -21.90
C ALA A 177 -23.98 -0.01 -23.17
N THR A 178 -23.35 0.88 -23.95
CA THR A 178 -22.63 0.51 -25.19
C THR A 178 -21.52 -0.53 -24.97
N SER A 179 -21.00 -0.65 -23.75
CA SER A 179 -19.95 -1.60 -23.38
C SER A 179 -20.42 -2.78 -22.53
N CYS A 180 -21.64 -2.76 -21.98
CA CYS A 180 -22.19 -3.87 -21.21
C CYS A 180 -23.71 -3.85 -21.07
N THR A 181 -24.28 -5.05 -20.99
CA THR A 181 -25.65 -5.23 -20.49
C THR A 181 -25.56 -5.53 -19.01
N GLY A 182 -26.25 -4.76 -18.18
CA GLY A 182 -26.11 -4.83 -16.74
C GLY A 182 -27.43 -4.76 -15.98
N TYR A 183 -27.39 -5.13 -14.71
CA TYR A 183 -28.52 -5.03 -13.79
C TYR A 183 -28.15 -4.06 -12.68
N VAL A 184 -29.00 -3.08 -12.38
CA VAL A 184 -28.91 -2.32 -11.15
C VAL A 184 -29.99 -2.78 -10.20
N VAL A 185 -29.56 -3.30 -9.06
CA VAL A 185 -30.41 -3.62 -7.92
C VAL A 185 -30.40 -2.41 -6.99
N ASP A 186 -31.52 -1.74 -6.88
CA ASP A 186 -31.75 -0.63 -5.97
C ASP A 186 -32.64 -1.12 -4.82
N ALA A 187 -32.02 -1.37 -3.66
CA ALA A 187 -32.69 -1.87 -2.47
C ALA A 187 -33.04 -0.74 -1.50
N ASP A 188 -34.33 -0.68 -1.18
CA ASP A 188 -34.96 0.24 -0.23
C ASP A 188 -35.18 -0.49 1.10
N PHE A 189 -34.23 -0.33 2.04
CA PHE A 189 -34.30 -0.98 3.35
C PHE A 189 -35.46 -0.47 4.21
N SER A 190 -36.09 0.67 3.87
CA SER A 190 -37.27 1.15 4.60
C SER A 190 -38.46 0.19 4.48
N LYS A 191 -38.45 -0.68 3.46
CA LYS A 191 -39.47 -1.72 3.22
C LYS A 191 -39.14 -3.06 3.88
N LEU A 192 -38.00 -3.18 4.56
CA LEU A 192 -37.56 -4.41 5.21
C LEU A 192 -37.78 -4.36 6.72
N ALA A 193 -38.13 -5.50 7.31
CA ALA A 193 -38.16 -5.61 8.76
C ALA A 193 -36.73 -5.73 9.31
N LEU A 194 -36.50 -5.33 10.56
CA LEU A 194 -35.22 -5.52 11.26
C LEU A 194 -34.74 -6.98 11.25
N ASN A 195 -35.67 -7.94 11.18
CA ASN A 195 -35.36 -9.36 11.09
C ASN A 195 -34.81 -9.80 9.73
N ASP A 196 -34.96 -8.97 8.69
CA ASP A 196 -34.50 -9.23 7.33
C ASP A 196 -33.07 -8.74 7.08
N LEU A 197 -32.55 -7.81 7.90
CA LEU A 197 -31.21 -7.25 7.75
C LEU A 197 -30.07 -8.30 7.78
N PRO A 198 -30.12 -9.36 8.61
CA PRO A 198 -29.09 -10.39 8.58
C PRO A 198 -28.95 -11.12 7.23
N LEU A 199 -29.98 -11.09 6.37
CA LEU A 199 -29.90 -11.66 5.02
C LEU A 199 -28.87 -10.95 4.12
N PHE A 200 -28.38 -9.79 4.53
CA PHE A 200 -27.36 -8.98 3.84
C PHE A 200 -26.01 -8.93 4.56
N GLY A 201 -25.83 -9.75 5.60
CA GLY A 201 -24.67 -9.63 6.47
C GLY A 201 -24.65 -8.31 7.27
N ILE A 202 -25.78 -7.57 7.33
CA ILE A 202 -25.90 -6.37 8.15
C ILE A 202 -26.24 -6.81 9.57
N SER A 203 -25.31 -6.59 10.51
CA SER A 203 -25.57 -6.88 11.91
C SER A 203 -26.61 -5.91 12.48
N ARG A 204 -27.53 -6.45 13.30
CA ARG A 204 -28.54 -5.67 14.02
C ARG A 204 -27.93 -4.64 14.99
N THR A 205 -26.67 -4.84 15.39
CA THR A 205 -25.99 -4.03 16.40
C THR A 205 -25.14 -2.90 15.81
N THR A 206 -24.85 -2.92 14.51
CA THR A 206 -24.04 -1.90 13.83
C THR A 206 -24.96 -0.91 13.10
N ASN A 207 -25.22 0.21 13.76
CA ASN A 207 -25.88 1.45 13.32
C ASN A 207 -26.67 1.42 11.97
N PRO A 208 -28.03 1.47 12.00
CA PRO A 208 -28.91 1.10 10.89
C PRO A 208 -29.17 2.18 9.82
N ALA A 209 -28.32 3.19 9.68
CA ALA A 209 -28.55 4.29 8.73
C ALA A 209 -28.12 3.94 7.28
N ILE A 210 -28.57 2.79 6.75
CA ILE A 210 -28.39 2.44 5.34
C ILE A 210 -29.66 2.84 4.61
N TYR A 211 -29.64 4.01 3.99
CA TYR A 211 -30.84 4.55 3.33
C TYR A 211 -31.05 4.03 1.91
N ASN A 212 -29.97 3.72 1.17
CA ASN A 212 -30.05 3.13 -0.17
C ASN A 212 -28.89 2.16 -0.37
N TYR A 213 -29.14 1.06 -1.06
CA TYR A 213 -28.11 0.14 -1.54
C TYR A 213 -28.30 -0.04 -3.04
N VAL A 214 -27.32 0.45 -3.79
CA VAL A 214 -27.27 0.30 -5.25
C VAL A 214 -26.16 -0.67 -5.55
N GLU A 215 -26.45 -1.72 -6.29
CA GLU A 215 -25.48 -2.67 -6.83
C GLU A 215 -25.66 -2.80 -8.34
N THR A 216 -24.61 -2.47 -9.07
CA THR A 216 -24.56 -2.63 -10.52
C THR A 216 -23.84 -3.93 -10.86
N TYR A 217 -24.41 -4.77 -11.70
CA TYR A 217 -23.73 -5.87 -12.39
C TYR A 217 -23.56 -5.46 -13.85
N CYS A 218 -22.37 -5.54 -14.42
CA CYS A 218 -22.12 -5.14 -15.81
C CYS A 218 -21.49 -6.32 -16.56
N LEU A 219 -22.25 -6.91 -17.48
CA LEU A 219 -21.87 -8.08 -18.28
C LEU A 219 -21.32 -7.62 -19.63
N THR A 220 -20.04 -7.87 -19.88
CA THR A 220 -19.44 -7.62 -21.19
C THR A 220 -19.95 -8.64 -22.21
N SER A 221 -20.17 -8.21 -23.45
CA SER A 221 -20.80 -8.99 -24.54
C SER A 221 -19.90 -10.08 -25.15
N GLY A 222 -18.97 -10.65 -24.38
CA GLY A 222 -18.13 -11.77 -24.80
C GLY A 222 -18.85 -13.13 -24.72
N ALA A 223 -18.24 -14.18 -25.31
CA ALA A 223 -18.69 -15.58 -25.19
C ALA A 223 -18.74 -16.08 -23.73
N VAL A 224 -18.14 -15.31 -22.82
CA VAL A 224 -18.06 -15.56 -21.40
C VAL A 224 -18.48 -14.28 -20.67
N PRO A 225 -19.65 -14.23 -20.01
CA PRO A 225 -20.04 -13.04 -19.27
C PRO A 225 -19.09 -12.84 -18.07
N ASP A 226 -18.40 -11.71 -18.04
CA ASP A 226 -17.63 -11.21 -16.89
C ASP A 226 -18.47 -10.19 -16.12
N ILE A 227 -18.51 -10.27 -14.78
CA ILE A 227 -19.08 -9.17 -13.97
C ILE A 227 -17.96 -8.16 -13.76
N SER A 228 -17.98 -7.09 -14.53
CA SER A 228 -16.88 -6.14 -14.54
C SER A 228 -16.81 -5.24 -13.29
N SER A 229 -17.91 -5.01 -12.59
CA SER A 229 -17.91 -4.28 -11.33
C SER A 229 -19.18 -4.57 -10.53
N VAL A 230 -19.06 -4.57 -9.21
CA VAL A 230 -20.13 -4.30 -8.26
C VAL A 230 -19.68 -3.13 -7.42
N LYS A 231 -20.52 -2.11 -7.35
CA LYS A 231 -20.37 -0.95 -6.48
C LYS A 231 -21.40 -1.07 -5.37
N ARG A 232 -21.01 -1.01 -4.11
CA ARG A 232 -21.94 -0.84 -2.96
C ARG A 232 -21.80 0.58 -2.43
N VAL A 233 -22.91 1.28 -2.22
CA VAL A 233 -22.90 2.67 -1.69
C VAL A 233 -23.75 2.72 -0.43
N TYR A 234 -23.17 3.18 0.67
CA TYR A 234 -23.89 3.46 1.93
C TYR A 234 -24.00 4.99 2.12
N LEU A 235 -25.18 5.50 2.45
CA LEU A 235 -25.46 6.94 2.58
C LEU A 235 -25.54 7.41 4.06
N ASN A 236 -24.44 7.42 4.84
CA ASN A 236 -24.24 8.31 6.02
C ASN A 236 -22.86 8.10 6.70
N PRO A 237 -22.18 9.14 7.22
CA PRO A 237 -21.65 10.29 6.48
C PRO A 237 -20.34 9.96 5.72
N THR A 238 -19.81 8.74 5.83
CA THR A 238 -18.61 8.32 5.11
C THR A 238 -19.04 7.39 3.99
N LEU A 239 -18.94 7.85 2.75
CA LEU A 239 -19.24 7.05 1.57
C LEU A 239 -18.21 5.91 1.47
N ILE A 240 -18.51 4.74 2.03
CA ILE A 240 -17.68 3.55 1.85
C ILE A 240 -18.16 2.88 0.56
N GLY A 241 -17.50 3.22 -0.55
CA GLY A 241 -17.67 2.53 -1.81
C GLY A 241 -16.84 1.25 -1.83
N PHE A 242 -17.48 0.10 -1.96
CA PHE A 242 -16.78 -1.14 -2.30
C PHE A 242 -16.90 -1.34 -3.81
N ASP A 243 -15.77 -1.36 -4.52
CA ASP A 243 -15.72 -1.68 -5.94
C ASP A 243 -15.04 -3.05 -6.08
N TYR A 244 -15.75 -4.09 -6.51
CA TYR A 244 -15.11 -5.38 -6.84
C TYR A 244 -15.36 -5.78 -8.29
N THR A 245 -14.34 -6.29 -8.95
CA THR A 245 -14.38 -6.77 -10.34
C THR A 245 -14.20 -8.29 -10.33
N LEU A 246 -15.14 -9.02 -10.92
CA LEU A 246 -15.03 -10.46 -11.12
C LEU A 246 -14.57 -10.73 -12.54
N ARG A 247 -13.42 -11.39 -12.69
CA ARG A 247 -12.93 -11.84 -14.00
C ARG A 247 -13.00 -13.35 -14.05
N GLN A 248 -13.68 -13.91 -15.05
CA GLN A 248 -13.54 -15.32 -15.35
C GLN A 248 -12.13 -15.56 -15.89
N ILE A 249 -11.45 -16.57 -15.35
CA ILE A 249 -10.22 -17.06 -15.95
C ILE A 249 -10.64 -18.01 -17.08
N VAL A 250 -10.57 -17.55 -18.33
CA VAL A 250 -11.05 -18.29 -19.52
C VAL A 250 -10.21 -19.54 -19.79
N SER A 251 -9.01 -19.62 -19.25
CA SER A 251 -8.23 -20.86 -19.20
C SER A 251 -7.22 -20.76 -18.08
N VAL A 252 -7.42 -21.48 -16.98
CA VAL A 252 -6.27 -21.89 -16.18
C VAL A 252 -5.64 -22.97 -17.03
N ALA A 253 -4.53 -22.68 -17.72
CA ALA A 253 -3.69 -23.75 -18.27
C ALA A 253 -3.57 -24.78 -17.15
N LYS A 254 -4.01 -26.02 -17.42
CA LYS A 254 -4.15 -27.13 -16.47
C LYS A 254 -3.03 -26.95 -15.45
N ALA A 255 -3.36 -26.49 -14.24
CA ALA A 255 -2.35 -26.20 -13.25
C ALA A 255 -1.76 -27.56 -12.95
N GLU A 256 -0.66 -27.89 -13.62
CA GLU A 256 0.07 -29.11 -13.32
C GLU A 256 0.33 -29.04 -11.83
N PRO A 257 -0.02 -30.08 -11.07
CA PRO A 257 0.25 -30.08 -9.65
C PRO A 257 1.74 -29.80 -9.53
N VAL A 258 2.08 -28.58 -9.11
CA VAL A 258 3.45 -28.25 -8.81
C VAL A 258 3.79 -29.24 -7.71
N GLU A 259 4.70 -30.17 -8.00
CA GLU A 259 5.17 -31.11 -7.01
C GLU A 259 5.90 -30.29 -5.95
N PHE A 260 5.12 -29.87 -4.96
CA PHE A 260 5.58 -29.08 -3.86
C PHE A 260 6.28 -30.04 -2.88
N THR A 261 7.57 -30.26 -3.07
CA THR A 261 8.43 -30.83 -2.03
C THR A 261 8.69 -29.75 -0.97
N TYR A 262 7.69 -29.45 -0.14
CA TYR A 262 7.92 -28.68 1.08
C TYR A 262 8.17 -29.63 2.24
N ALA A 263 9.27 -29.41 2.96
CA ALA A 263 9.35 -29.85 4.34
C ALA A 263 8.32 -29.03 5.13
N VAL A 264 7.33 -29.71 5.70
CA VAL A 264 6.35 -29.09 6.60
C VAL A 264 7.09 -28.74 7.89
N ASP A 265 7.63 -27.52 7.96
CA ASP A 265 8.21 -26.98 9.18
C ASP A 265 7.20 -26.06 9.85
N ASP A 266 6.46 -26.62 10.81
CA ASP A 266 5.49 -25.87 11.61
C ASP A 266 6.15 -24.70 12.38
N SER A 267 7.45 -24.76 12.66
CA SER A 267 8.20 -23.64 13.26
C SER A 267 8.31 -22.48 12.29
N LEU A 268 8.71 -22.76 11.04
CA LEU A 268 8.86 -21.76 9.99
C LEU A 268 7.53 -21.07 9.65
N TYR A 269 6.43 -21.82 9.68
CA TYR A 269 5.09 -21.25 9.47
C TYR A 269 4.71 -20.26 10.58
N ASN A 270 4.93 -20.61 11.85
CA ASN A 270 4.60 -19.73 12.96
C ASN A 270 5.48 -18.47 12.98
N GLU A 271 6.76 -18.61 12.63
CA GLU A 271 7.68 -17.47 12.49
C GLU A 271 7.21 -16.50 11.40
N THR A 272 6.85 -17.01 10.21
CA THR A 272 6.33 -16.18 9.12
C THR A 272 4.97 -15.55 9.47
N LEU A 273 4.13 -16.21 10.27
CA LEU A 273 2.89 -15.61 10.75
C LEU A 273 3.14 -14.43 11.69
N LEU A 274 4.15 -14.52 12.57
CA LEU A 274 4.55 -13.43 13.46
C LEU A 274 5.14 -12.26 12.66
N GLU A 275 6.03 -12.55 11.72
CA GLU A 275 6.60 -11.57 10.79
C GLU A 275 5.49 -10.80 10.03
N MET A 276 4.54 -11.51 9.43
CA MET A 276 3.38 -10.89 8.77
C MET A 276 2.54 -10.02 9.72
N THR A 277 2.42 -10.43 10.98
CA THR A 277 1.68 -9.66 11.99
C THR A 277 2.38 -8.35 12.30
N ASP A 278 3.70 -8.34 12.37
CA ASP A 278 4.48 -7.13 12.65
C ASP A 278 4.52 -6.18 11.45
N ILE A 279 4.58 -6.70 10.22
CA ILE A 279 4.43 -5.89 9.00
C ILE A 279 3.05 -5.23 8.95
N ALA A 280 1.98 -5.98 9.25
CA ALA A 280 0.62 -5.44 9.28
C ALA A 280 0.45 -4.35 10.34
N LYS A 281 1.01 -4.54 11.54
CA LYS A 281 1.04 -3.49 12.59
C LYS A 281 1.78 -2.25 12.12
N ALA A 282 2.99 -2.41 11.57
CA ALA A 282 3.80 -1.31 11.09
C ALA A 282 3.07 -0.51 10.01
N TYR A 283 2.40 -1.20 9.09
CA TYR A 283 1.58 -0.55 8.08
C TYR A 283 0.46 0.30 8.68
N LEU A 284 -0.35 -0.28 9.56
CA LEU A 284 -1.47 0.43 10.19
C LEU A 284 -0.97 1.64 11.02
N SER A 285 0.15 1.50 11.73
CA SER A 285 0.74 2.60 12.48
C SER A 285 1.27 3.71 11.57
N CYS A 286 1.94 3.36 10.47
CA CYS A 286 2.52 4.35 9.56
C CYS A 286 1.47 5.11 8.74
N GLN A 287 0.31 4.51 8.49
CA GLN A 287 -0.80 5.25 7.88
C GLN A 287 -1.36 6.36 8.77
N ALA A 288 -1.27 6.21 10.09
CA ALA A 288 -1.89 7.12 11.05
C ALA A 288 -1.00 8.33 11.42
N VAL A 289 0.26 8.38 10.95
CA VAL A 289 1.19 9.47 11.28
C VAL A 289 1.17 10.61 10.26
N ILE A 290 1.64 11.79 10.68
CA ILE A 290 1.71 13.00 9.83
C ILE A 290 2.67 12.79 8.63
N ASN A 291 3.76 12.06 8.82
CA ASN A 291 4.75 11.76 7.78
C ASN A 291 4.84 10.24 7.53
N PRO A 292 3.87 9.67 6.78
CA PRO A 292 3.81 8.22 6.54
C PRO A 292 5.04 7.72 5.79
N ASP A 293 5.58 8.50 4.86
CA ASP A 293 6.73 8.14 4.03
C ASP A 293 7.96 7.83 4.90
N SER A 294 8.32 8.71 5.84
CA SER A 294 9.44 8.44 6.75
C SER A 294 9.18 7.21 7.62
N CYS A 295 7.96 7.07 8.14
CA CYS A 295 7.60 5.92 8.97
C CYS A 295 7.75 4.61 8.22
N PHE A 296 7.29 4.53 6.96
CA PHE A 296 7.42 3.33 6.15
C PHE A 296 8.87 2.95 5.87
N ARG A 297 9.76 3.93 5.62
CA ARG A 297 11.19 3.64 5.47
C ARG A 297 11.80 3.08 6.74
N ASP A 298 11.49 3.71 7.87
CA ASP A 298 12.04 3.30 9.17
C ASP A 298 11.53 1.91 9.55
N ALA A 299 10.25 1.63 9.30
CA ALA A 299 9.65 0.31 9.49
C ALA A 299 10.26 -0.75 8.56
N ALA A 300 10.48 -0.44 7.28
CA ALA A 300 11.16 -1.33 6.34
C ALA A 300 12.56 -1.71 6.86
N ALA A 301 13.32 -0.72 7.34
CA ALA A 301 14.65 -0.93 7.89
C ALA A 301 14.63 -1.74 9.19
N GLN A 302 13.70 -1.46 10.11
CA GLN A 302 13.59 -2.16 11.40
C GLN A 302 13.16 -3.62 11.23
N LEU A 303 12.21 -3.87 10.34
CA LEU A 303 11.64 -5.20 10.11
C LEU A 303 12.38 -6.00 9.04
N ASN A 304 13.38 -5.42 8.37
CA ASN A 304 14.04 -6.02 7.22
C ASN A 304 13.07 -6.36 6.07
N GLU A 305 12.04 -5.54 5.89
CA GLU A 305 10.91 -5.82 5.00
C GLU A 305 10.83 -4.79 3.88
N ILE A 306 11.52 -5.09 2.78
CA ILE A 306 11.59 -4.22 1.59
C ILE A 306 10.21 -3.95 0.97
N GLY A 307 9.25 -4.86 1.18
CA GLY A 307 7.88 -4.72 0.72
C GLY A 307 7.17 -3.49 1.29
N LEU A 308 7.65 -2.94 2.42
CA LEU A 308 7.11 -1.71 3.00
C LEU A 308 7.50 -0.44 2.22
N CYS A 309 8.60 -0.47 1.47
CA CYS A 309 9.08 0.70 0.71
C CYS A 309 8.09 1.17 -0.35
N LYS A 310 7.25 0.28 -0.90
CA LYS A 310 6.23 0.64 -1.91
C LYS A 310 5.09 1.49 -1.37
N PHE A 311 4.95 1.61 -0.05
CA PHE A 311 3.94 2.44 0.59
C PHE A 311 4.39 3.88 0.81
N VAL A 312 5.67 4.17 0.52
CA VAL A 312 6.20 5.53 0.46
C VAL A 312 5.61 6.23 -0.77
N LYS A 313 4.83 7.29 -0.57
CA LYS A 313 4.10 7.99 -1.64
C LYS A 313 5.03 8.78 -2.55
N ASN A 314 6.07 9.39 -2.00
CA ASN A 314 7.08 10.08 -2.79
C ASN A 314 7.93 9.06 -3.54
N ALA A 315 7.85 9.06 -4.88
CA ALA A 315 8.55 8.09 -5.73
C ALA A 315 10.07 8.07 -5.49
N THR A 316 10.68 9.24 -5.31
CA THR A 316 12.13 9.35 -5.04
C THR A 316 12.48 8.74 -3.68
N GLU A 317 11.65 8.96 -2.65
CA GLU A 317 11.83 8.34 -1.32
C GLU A 317 11.58 6.83 -1.34
N SER A 318 10.60 6.36 -2.13
CA SER A 318 10.33 4.93 -2.33
C SER A 318 11.51 4.23 -3.00
N GLU A 319 12.10 4.86 -4.02
CA GLU A 319 13.26 4.33 -4.73
C GLU A 319 14.47 4.23 -3.79
N LYS A 320 14.73 5.27 -2.99
CA LYS A 320 15.80 5.26 -1.98
C LYS A 320 15.59 4.21 -0.90
N CYS A 321 14.35 4.09 -0.39
CA CYS A 321 14.01 3.04 0.57
C CYS A 321 14.35 1.67 -0.01
N THR A 322 13.90 1.41 -1.24
CA THR A 322 14.12 0.14 -1.92
C THR A 322 15.61 -0.12 -2.15
N LEU A 323 16.38 0.89 -2.58
CA LEU A 323 17.84 0.79 -2.74
C LEU A 323 18.53 0.43 -1.42
N ILE A 324 18.28 1.19 -0.35
CA ILE A 324 18.89 0.94 0.97
C ILE A 324 18.55 -0.46 1.47
N MET A 325 17.31 -0.90 1.30
CA MET A 325 16.89 -2.24 1.70
C MET A 325 17.50 -3.33 0.82
N ALA A 326 17.63 -3.10 -0.48
CA ALA A 326 18.27 -4.04 -1.40
C ALA A 326 19.75 -4.25 -1.03
N GLU A 327 20.48 -3.17 -0.73
CA GLU A 327 21.86 -3.21 -0.26
C GLU A 327 21.99 -3.91 1.10
N LYS A 328 21.13 -3.53 2.06
CA LYS A 328 21.13 -4.10 3.41
C LYS A 328 20.88 -5.60 3.41
N LEU A 329 19.98 -6.07 2.56
CA LEU A 329 19.58 -7.48 2.47
C LEU A 329 20.36 -8.26 1.40
N SER A 330 21.23 -7.59 0.65
CA SER A 330 21.89 -8.12 -0.55
C SER A 330 20.90 -8.76 -1.55
N ASP A 331 19.71 -8.19 -1.67
CA ASP A 331 18.62 -8.71 -2.53
C ASP A 331 18.65 -8.05 -3.91
N ALA A 332 19.37 -8.66 -4.85
CA ALA A 332 19.42 -8.20 -6.24
C ALA A 332 18.06 -8.20 -6.94
N SER A 333 17.09 -8.98 -6.46
CA SER A 333 15.77 -9.06 -7.08
C SER A 333 15.00 -7.73 -6.94
N ALA A 334 15.30 -6.98 -5.87
CA ALA A 334 14.74 -5.67 -5.59
C ALA A 334 15.24 -4.59 -6.55
N CYS A 335 16.47 -4.69 -7.05
CA CYS A 335 17.02 -3.73 -8.00
C CYS A 335 16.13 -3.58 -9.25
N ARG A 336 15.41 -4.65 -9.67
CA ARG A 336 14.48 -4.62 -10.81
C ARG A 336 13.35 -3.61 -10.66
N GLN A 337 13.01 -3.24 -9.43
CA GLN A 337 11.92 -2.31 -9.13
C GLN A 337 12.38 -0.85 -9.16
N LEU A 338 13.70 -0.60 -9.22
CA LEU A 338 14.27 0.74 -9.25
C LEU A 338 14.22 1.34 -10.66
N GLY A 339 14.13 2.66 -10.71
CA GLY A 339 14.13 3.43 -11.94
C GLY A 339 15.55 3.80 -12.35
N GLN A 340 15.99 4.98 -11.94
CA GLN A 340 17.28 5.55 -12.35
C GLN A 340 18.46 4.91 -11.61
N THR A 341 18.24 4.47 -10.37
CA THR A 341 19.28 3.88 -9.50
C THR A 341 19.44 2.37 -9.66
N ARG A 342 18.75 1.77 -10.65
CA ARG A 342 18.77 0.33 -10.89
C ARG A 342 20.17 -0.22 -11.14
N ASP A 343 20.92 0.45 -12.00
CA ASP A 343 22.25 0.00 -12.42
C ASP A 343 23.25 0.09 -11.26
N ASP A 344 23.14 1.15 -10.43
CA ASP A 344 23.94 1.33 -9.21
C ASP A 344 23.63 0.25 -8.16
N CYS A 345 22.35 -0.10 -7.98
CA CYS A 345 21.92 -1.18 -7.10
C CYS A 345 22.54 -2.52 -7.50
N TYR A 346 22.46 -2.89 -8.77
CA TYR A 346 23.06 -4.13 -9.26
C TYR A 346 24.57 -4.13 -9.11
N TYR A 347 25.21 -3.00 -9.40
CA TYR A 347 26.64 -2.83 -9.21
C TYR A 347 27.04 -3.14 -7.76
N PHE A 348 26.37 -2.50 -6.80
CA PHE A 348 26.67 -2.64 -5.38
C PHE A 348 26.48 -4.09 -4.91
N ILE A 349 25.35 -4.72 -5.23
CA ILE A 349 25.04 -6.08 -4.78
C ILE A 349 25.93 -7.11 -5.48
N ALA A 350 26.25 -6.92 -6.77
CA ALA A 350 27.20 -7.77 -7.48
C ALA A 350 28.57 -7.76 -6.81
N HIS A 351 29.05 -6.57 -6.43
CA HIS A 351 30.31 -6.42 -5.70
C HIS A 351 30.24 -7.05 -4.30
N GLN A 352 29.23 -6.71 -3.51
CA GLN A 352 29.06 -7.23 -2.15
C GLN A 352 29.01 -8.77 -2.12
N LEU A 353 28.34 -9.39 -3.08
CA LEU A 353 28.21 -10.85 -3.18
C LEU A 353 29.31 -11.53 -4.02
N GLN A 354 30.20 -10.76 -4.65
CA GLN A 354 31.21 -11.24 -5.59
C GLN A 354 30.59 -12.10 -6.73
N LYS A 355 29.50 -11.62 -7.32
CA LYS A 355 28.68 -12.34 -8.33
C LYS A 355 28.66 -11.63 -9.68
N ASN A 356 29.46 -12.14 -10.63
CA ASN A 356 29.60 -11.57 -11.98
C ASN A 356 28.30 -11.58 -12.80
N ASP A 357 27.43 -12.57 -12.59
CA ASP A 357 26.15 -12.71 -13.27
C ASP A 357 25.22 -11.53 -12.98
N LEU A 358 25.30 -10.94 -11.78
CA LEU A 358 24.51 -9.76 -11.42
C LEU A 358 24.90 -8.53 -12.25
N CYS A 359 26.18 -8.37 -12.59
CA CYS A 359 26.65 -7.28 -13.46
C CYS A 359 26.00 -7.29 -14.85
N THR A 360 25.49 -8.45 -15.32
CA THR A 360 24.84 -8.53 -16.64
C THR A 360 23.51 -7.78 -16.72
N ASN A 361 22.91 -7.46 -15.57
CA ASN A 361 21.65 -6.70 -15.48
C ASN A 361 21.85 -5.18 -15.57
N ILE A 362 23.09 -4.70 -15.55
CA ILE A 362 23.44 -3.28 -15.67
C ILE A 362 23.29 -2.86 -17.14
N GLY A 363 22.43 -1.86 -17.40
CA GLY A 363 22.17 -1.36 -18.74
C GLY A 363 23.29 -0.46 -19.28
N ASN A 364 23.97 0.27 -18.39
CA ASN A 364 25.12 1.10 -18.74
C ASN A 364 26.38 0.25 -18.97
N GLU A 365 26.81 0.12 -20.23
CA GLU A 365 27.96 -0.70 -20.63
C GLU A 365 29.31 -0.26 -20.02
N SER A 366 29.45 1.01 -19.60
CA SER A 366 30.64 1.47 -18.87
C SER A 366 30.62 0.96 -17.44
N LEU A 367 29.50 1.12 -16.74
CA LEU A 367 29.32 0.69 -15.36
C LEU A 367 29.33 -0.85 -15.24
N LYS A 368 28.78 -1.55 -16.24
CA LYS A 368 28.82 -3.01 -16.35
C LYS A 368 30.25 -3.55 -16.45
N ARG A 369 31.11 -2.94 -17.28
CA ARG A 369 32.54 -3.32 -17.33
C ARG A 369 33.23 -3.05 -16.00
N ALA A 370 32.99 -1.89 -15.40
CA ALA A 370 33.52 -1.58 -14.07
C ALA A 370 33.04 -2.56 -12.99
N CYS A 371 31.82 -3.11 -13.12
CA CYS A 371 31.28 -4.12 -12.20
C CYS A 371 31.98 -5.46 -12.38
N LEU A 372 32.17 -5.91 -13.63
CA LEU A 372 32.89 -7.15 -13.91
C LEU A 372 34.33 -7.09 -13.43
N ASP A 373 34.99 -5.94 -13.61
CA ASP A 373 36.36 -5.74 -13.13
C ASP A 373 36.43 -5.70 -11.60
N SER A 374 35.47 -5.03 -10.92
CA SER A 374 35.44 -4.96 -9.45
C SER A 374 35.16 -6.31 -8.80
N VAL A 375 34.20 -7.08 -9.34
CA VAL A 375 33.92 -8.44 -8.87
C VAL A 375 35.09 -9.39 -9.14
N LYS A 376 35.77 -9.26 -10.29
CA LYS A 376 36.93 -10.10 -10.60
C LYS A 376 38.13 -9.83 -9.67
N THR A 377 38.35 -8.56 -9.32
CA THR A 377 39.50 -8.14 -8.51
C THR A 377 39.23 -8.17 -7.02
N GLY A 378 37.96 -8.20 -6.60
CA GLY A 378 37.53 -8.00 -5.23
C GLY A 378 37.70 -6.54 -4.75
N ILE A 379 38.19 -5.64 -5.60
CA ILE A 379 38.41 -4.24 -5.26
C ILE A 379 37.09 -3.49 -5.48
N PRO A 380 36.54 -2.81 -4.46
CA PRO A 380 35.35 -1.99 -4.63
C PRO A 380 35.53 -0.94 -5.71
N TYR A 381 34.44 -0.54 -6.34
CA TYR A 381 34.42 0.71 -7.08
C TYR A 381 34.93 1.82 -6.18
N SER A 382 35.91 2.55 -6.67
CA SER A 382 36.34 3.78 -6.06
C SER A 382 35.45 4.90 -6.61
N GLU A 383 34.49 5.35 -5.80
CA GLU A 383 33.76 6.60 -6.03
C GLU A 383 34.70 7.80 -5.99
N CYS A 384 35.76 7.67 -5.19
CA CYS A 384 36.79 8.66 -4.98
C CYS A 384 38.12 7.97 -4.72
N VAL A 385 39.21 8.64 -5.08
CA VAL A 385 40.58 8.26 -4.70
C VAL A 385 41.13 9.25 -3.68
N ILE A 386 40.71 10.51 -3.80
CA ILE A 386 41.11 11.61 -2.92
C ILE A 386 39.90 12.44 -2.50
N ASP A 387 40.02 13.18 -1.41
CA ASP A 387 38.93 14.00 -0.86
C ASP A 387 38.33 14.99 -1.86
N SER A 388 39.14 15.49 -2.81
CA SER A 388 38.68 16.41 -3.86
C SER A 388 37.76 15.76 -4.90
N ASP A 389 37.67 14.44 -4.93
CA ASP A 389 36.72 13.73 -5.78
C ASP A 389 35.31 13.71 -5.17
N CYS A 390 35.16 14.24 -3.94
CA CYS A 390 33.89 14.32 -3.25
C CYS A 390 33.40 15.76 -3.12
N LYS A 391 32.10 15.97 -3.32
CA LYS A 391 31.42 17.24 -3.09
C LYS A 391 30.20 17.06 -2.20
N LEU A 392 29.84 18.13 -1.50
CA LEU A 392 28.52 18.25 -0.90
C LEU A 392 27.48 18.42 -2.01
N ALA A 393 26.39 17.66 -1.96
CA ALA A 393 25.21 17.99 -2.75
C ALA A 393 24.70 19.39 -2.40
N ARG A 394 23.95 20.03 -3.30
CA ARG A 394 23.33 21.36 -3.04
C ARG A 394 22.48 21.43 -1.77
N SER A 395 21.88 20.31 -1.37
CA SER A 395 21.11 20.22 -0.12
C SER A 395 21.98 20.23 1.13
N GLN A 396 23.31 20.08 0.99
CA GLN A 396 24.28 19.86 2.06
C GLN A 396 23.97 18.63 2.93
N GLN A 397 23.19 17.68 2.41
CA GLN A 397 22.69 16.51 3.15
C GLN A 397 23.36 15.20 2.74
N MET A 398 24.25 15.23 1.74
CA MET A 398 25.01 14.05 1.31
C MET A 398 26.35 14.44 0.69
N CYS A 399 27.28 13.49 0.77
CA CYS A 399 28.53 13.51 0.02
C CYS A 399 28.36 12.70 -1.25
N LEU A 400 28.74 13.30 -2.37
CA LEU A 400 28.62 12.73 -3.70
C LEU A 400 29.96 12.78 -4.41
N PRO A 401 30.23 11.87 -5.36
CA PRO A 401 31.31 12.04 -6.31
C PRO A 401 31.17 13.38 -7.06
N LEU A 402 32.30 14.03 -7.37
CA LEU A 402 32.34 15.34 -8.03
C LEU A 402 31.54 15.35 -9.34
N ASN A 403 31.58 14.22 -10.03
CA ASN A 403 30.95 13.98 -11.33
C ASN A 403 29.45 13.62 -11.25
N PHE A 404 28.88 13.51 -10.05
CA PHE A 404 27.47 13.17 -9.87
C PHE A 404 26.57 14.40 -10.08
N ALA A 405 25.46 14.26 -10.80
CA ALA A 405 24.51 15.37 -11.00
C ALA A 405 23.74 15.66 -9.71
N ASP A 406 23.62 16.93 -9.33
CA ASP A 406 22.98 17.33 -8.06
C ASP A 406 21.49 16.92 -8.02
N ALA A 407 21.13 15.95 -7.18
CA ALA A 407 19.75 15.66 -6.85
C ALA A 407 19.28 16.59 -5.71
N SER A 408 18.19 17.33 -5.92
CA SER A 408 17.60 18.16 -4.85
C SER A 408 16.96 17.26 -3.80
N TRP A 409 17.58 17.20 -2.62
CA TRP A 409 17.03 16.52 -1.45
C TRP A 409 16.46 17.52 -0.44
N SER A 410 15.33 17.17 0.16
CA SER A 410 14.73 17.91 1.27
C SER A 410 14.47 16.96 2.43
N GLY A 411 15.52 16.63 3.20
CA GLY A 411 15.41 15.88 4.44
C GLY A 411 16.42 16.38 5.46
N THR A 412 15.95 16.95 6.56
CA THR A 412 16.72 17.62 7.62
C THR A 412 17.86 16.77 8.21
N PHE A 413 19.05 16.82 7.60
CA PHE A 413 20.32 16.51 8.27
C PHE A 413 21.01 17.81 8.65
N ALA A 414 20.51 18.50 9.69
CA ALA A 414 21.08 19.78 10.14
C ALA A 414 22.59 19.68 10.43
N CYS A 415 23.04 18.52 10.92
CA CYS A 415 24.44 18.26 11.25
C CYS A 415 25.38 18.14 10.04
N ALA A 416 24.83 17.78 8.87
CA ALA A 416 25.62 17.60 7.65
C ALA A 416 26.12 18.94 7.06
N SER A 417 25.45 20.07 7.39
CA SER A 417 25.86 21.40 6.94
C SER A 417 27.21 21.87 7.49
N GLN A 418 27.73 21.23 8.54
CA GLN A 418 28.94 21.64 9.25
C GLN A 418 30.20 20.84 8.87
N THR A 419 30.10 19.92 7.90
CA THR A 419 31.19 18.99 7.55
C THR A 419 31.51 19.05 6.06
N SER A 420 32.80 18.91 5.74
CA SER A 420 33.25 18.65 4.36
C SER A 420 33.05 17.18 3.99
N CYS A 421 32.98 16.90 2.69
CA CYS A 421 33.06 15.54 2.20
C CYS A 421 34.52 15.11 2.07
N ILE A 422 34.79 13.86 2.42
CA ILE A 422 36.11 13.22 2.30
C ILE A 422 35.95 11.88 1.61
N CYS A 423 37.04 11.42 1.01
CA CYS A 423 37.13 10.09 0.48
C CYS A 423 37.55 9.12 1.58
N ARG A 424 36.67 8.20 1.96
CA ARG A 424 36.96 7.19 2.98
C ARG A 424 36.70 5.82 2.40
N GLU A 425 37.73 4.98 2.39
CA GLU A 425 37.63 3.61 1.84
C GLU A 425 37.12 3.59 0.39
N ASN A 426 37.53 4.61 -0.37
CA ASN A 426 37.11 4.85 -1.75
C ASN A 426 35.63 5.21 -1.95
N LEU A 427 34.93 5.65 -0.89
CA LEU A 427 33.55 6.14 -0.93
C LEU A 427 33.47 7.60 -0.45
N CYS A 428 32.60 8.38 -1.08
CA CYS A 428 32.37 9.76 -0.65
C CYS A 428 31.53 9.79 0.62
N SER A 429 32.13 10.23 1.72
CA SER A 429 31.47 10.26 3.03
C SER A 429 31.67 11.59 3.74
N PHE A 430 30.79 11.90 4.70
CA PHE A 430 30.97 13.06 5.56
C PHE A 430 32.23 12.91 6.42
N ASN A 431 32.98 13.99 6.51
CA ASN A 431 34.03 14.11 7.50
C ASN A 431 33.41 14.13 8.90
N ARG A 432 33.48 12.99 9.60
CA ARG A 432 32.97 12.81 10.96
C ARG A 432 33.86 13.53 11.98
N THR A 433 33.87 14.86 11.91
CA THR A 433 34.53 15.71 12.90
C THR A 433 33.83 15.55 14.26
N GLU A 434 34.53 15.93 15.33
CA GLU A 434 33.95 15.95 16.67
C GLU A 434 32.66 16.78 16.74
N GLY A 435 32.59 17.90 15.99
CA GLY A 435 31.38 18.70 15.87
C GLY A 435 30.21 17.99 15.18
N TYR A 436 30.46 17.21 14.12
CA TYR A 436 29.43 16.39 13.48
C TYR A 436 28.89 15.32 14.45
N LEU A 437 29.79 14.60 15.12
CA LEU A 437 29.42 13.55 16.07
C LEU A 437 28.63 14.11 17.26
N ALA A 438 29.03 15.27 17.79
CA ALA A 438 28.31 15.96 18.86
C ALA A 438 26.90 16.42 18.40
N CYS A 439 26.78 16.92 17.17
CA CYS A 439 25.48 17.30 16.62
C CYS A 439 24.54 16.09 16.45
N VAL A 440 25.05 14.96 15.93
CA VAL A 440 24.27 13.71 15.80
C VAL A 440 23.81 13.22 17.18
N GLY A 441 24.72 13.18 18.17
CA GLY A 441 24.38 12.79 19.53
C GLY A 441 23.28 13.66 20.15
N ASN A 442 23.34 14.99 19.96
CA ASN A 442 22.30 15.90 20.44
C ASN A 442 20.91 15.63 19.82
N ILE A 443 20.86 15.25 18.53
CA ILE A 443 19.61 14.89 17.86
C ILE A 443 19.06 13.56 18.39
N GLU A 444 19.93 12.56 18.55
CA GLU A 444 19.57 11.25 19.09
C GLU A 444 19.02 11.36 20.52
N ASP A 445 19.64 12.20 21.36
CA ASP A 445 19.17 12.50 22.73
C ASP A 445 17.80 13.17 22.72
N LEU A 446 17.56 14.11 21.79
CA LEU A 446 16.27 14.81 21.66
C LEU A 446 15.16 13.85 21.24
N ILE A 447 15.42 12.96 20.27
CA ILE A 447 14.48 11.93 19.81
C ILE A 447 14.16 10.97 20.95
N THR A 448 15.18 10.48 21.65
CA THR A 448 15.03 9.55 22.78
C THR A 448 14.21 10.17 23.91
N THR A 449 14.45 11.45 24.22
CA THR A 449 13.71 12.22 25.23
C THR A 449 12.25 12.39 24.83
N ASN A 450 11.96 12.72 23.58
CA ASN A 450 10.59 12.89 23.07
C ASN A 450 9.80 11.57 23.07
N ILE A 451 10.42 10.47 22.60
CA ILE A 451 9.78 9.14 22.62
C ILE A 451 9.47 8.71 24.05
N THR A 452 10.42 8.88 24.97
CA THR A 452 10.24 8.54 26.39
C THR A 452 9.09 9.35 27.01
N THR A 453 8.99 10.64 26.67
CA THR A 453 7.92 11.52 27.13
C THR A 453 6.55 11.07 26.61
N ILE A 454 6.44 10.70 25.32
CA ILE A 454 5.20 10.19 24.73
C ILE A 454 4.79 8.87 25.38
N ILE A 455 5.73 7.94 25.58
CA ILE A 455 5.47 6.66 26.24
C ILE A 455 4.97 6.90 27.67
N ASN A 456 5.60 7.79 28.43
CA ASN A 456 5.20 8.06 29.81
C ASN A 456 3.83 8.76 29.88
N ALA A 457 3.53 9.69 28.97
CA ALA A 457 2.21 10.32 28.88
C ALA A 457 1.09 9.31 28.56
N SER A 458 1.39 8.30 27.72
CA SER A 458 0.43 7.24 27.39
C SER A 458 0.12 6.31 28.59
N LYS A 459 1.10 6.08 29.48
CA LYS A 459 0.91 5.27 30.70
C LYS A 459 0.05 5.96 31.75
N VAL A 460 0.13 7.29 31.84
CA VAL A 460 -0.66 8.08 32.81
C VAL A 460 -2.14 8.18 32.41
N SER A 461 -2.46 7.95 31.14
CA SER A 461 -3.83 8.04 30.61
C SER A 461 -4.67 6.77 30.85
N GLY A 462 -4.06 5.70 31.39
CA GLY A 462 -4.63 4.36 31.43
C GLY A 462 -4.89 3.81 32.83
N THR A 463 -5.60 4.52 33.71
CA THR A 463 -6.18 3.88 34.91
C THR A 463 -7.49 4.53 35.36
N THR A 464 -8.60 3.85 35.07
CA THR A 464 -9.60 3.56 36.12
C THR A 464 -10.15 2.15 35.86
N PRO A 465 -9.91 1.17 36.74
CA PRO A 465 -10.51 -0.16 36.60
C PRO A 465 -12.00 -0.07 36.93
N ILE A 466 -12.87 -0.43 35.99
CA ILE A 466 -14.29 -0.61 36.26
C ILE A 466 -14.46 -1.93 37.04
N ASN A 467 -14.69 -1.82 38.34
CA ASN A 467 -15.10 -2.94 39.18
C ASN A 467 -16.48 -3.44 38.70
N SER A 468 -16.54 -4.68 38.24
CA SER A 468 -17.78 -5.38 37.94
C SER A 468 -18.37 -5.97 39.22
N THR A 469 -19.34 -5.29 39.82
CA THR A 469 -20.11 -5.84 40.94
C THR A 469 -21.23 -6.73 40.41
N LYS A 470 -21.19 -8.00 40.83
CA LYS A 470 -22.23 -9.03 40.76
C LYS A 470 -23.66 -8.48 40.87
N ILE A 471 -24.50 -8.79 39.90
CA ILE A 471 -25.96 -8.81 40.06
C ILE A 471 -26.33 -10.24 40.45
N SER A 472 -26.78 -10.42 41.70
CA SER A 472 -27.45 -11.63 42.17
C SER A 472 -28.89 -11.29 42.51
N ASN A 473 -29.81 -12.05 41.91
CA ASN A 473 -31.23 -12.09 42.22
C ASN A 473 -31.47 -12.48 43.68
N SER A 474 -32.38 -11.78 44.36
CA SER A 474 -33.23 -12.37 45.40
C SER A 474 -34.51 -11.55 45.59
N SER A 475 -35.62 -12.26 45.48
CA SER A 475 -36.98 -11.89 45.84
C SER A 475 -37.21 -11.91 47.36
N ALA A 476 -38.34 -11.31 47.75
CA ALA A 476 -39.13 -11.48 48.98
C ALA A 476 -39.05 -10.38 50.07
N ALA A 477 -40.20 -9.71 50.19
CA ALA A 477 -40.97 -9.36 51.40
C ALA A 477 -40.25 -8.75 52.63
N GLY A 478 -40.75 -7.58 53.06
CA GLY A 478 -40.49 -7.09 54.42
C GLY A 478 -40.86 -5.63 54.64
N SER A 479 -41.95 -5.43 55.38
CA SER A 479 -42.56 -4.19 55.87
C SER A 479 -41.72 -3.38 56.89
N ASN A 480 -42.22 -2.17 57.20
CA ASN A 480 -41.90 -1.24 58.29
C ASN A 480 -40.78 -0.21 58.02
N SER A 481 -41.10 1.08 57.89
CA SER A 481 -41.53 2.07 58.92
C SER A 481 -40.35 2.81 59.55
N SER A 482 -40.45 4.14 59.46
CA SER A 482 -39.96 5.18 60.38
C SER A 482 -38.53 5.76 60.23
N ASN A 483 -38.55 7.10 60.23
CA ASN A 483 -37.61 8.07 60.80
C ASN A 483 -36.43 8.61 59.98
N PHE A 484 -36.60 9.88 59.58
CA PHE A 484 -35.59 10.96 59.56
C PHE A 484 -34.90 11.11 60.94
N PRO A 485 -33.64 11.57 61.04
CA PRO A 485 -33.26 12.98 60.81
C PRO A 485 -31.97 13.15 59.95
N GLN A 486 -31.87 14.15 59.09
CA GLN A 486 -31.39 15.52 59.34
C GLN A 486 -29.97 15.66 59.95
N SER A 487 -29.15 16.36 59.15
CA SER A 487 -28.05 17.28 59.47
C SER A 487 -26.82 16.76 60.24
N ASN A 488 -25.64 16.87 59.63
CA ASN A 488 -24.84 18.07 59.87
C ASN A 488 -23.65 18.24 58.91
N THR A 489 -23.51 19.50 58.53
CA THR A 489 -22.42 20.21 57.88
C THR A 489 -21.19 20.39 58.77
N THR A 490 -19.99 20.39 58.17
CA THR A 490 -18.77 21.19 58.46
C THR A 490 -17.73 20.74 57.43
N ASN A 491 -17.21 21.50 56.46
CA ASN A 491 -16.62 22.84 56.43
C ASN A 491 -15.59 23.08 57.55
N THR A 492 -14.30 22.85 57.25
CA THR A 492 -13.22 23.86 57.42
C THR A 492 -11.87 23.45 56.79
N THR A 493 -11.36 24.38 55.95
CA THR A 493 -9.95 24.84 55.76
C THR A 493 -8.82 23.85 55.43
N ASN A 494 -8.34 23.88 54.19
CA ASN A 494 -7.28 24.81 53.73
C ASN A 494 -7.38 25.02 52.21
#